data_AF-A0A258X2S9-F1
#
_entry.id   AF-A0A258X2S9-F1
#
_cell.length_a   1.000
_cell.length_b   1.000
_cell.length_c   1.000
_cell.angle_alpha   90.00
_cell.angle_beta   90.00
_cell.angle_gamma   90.00
#
_symmetry.space_group_name_H-M   'P 1'
#
loop_
_entity.id
_entity.type
_entity.pdbx_description
1 polymer ?
#
loop_
_entity_poly.entity_id
_entity_poly.type
_entity_poly.pdbx_seq_one_letter_code
_entity_poly.pdbx_strand_id
1 'polypeptide(L)'
;MKELTKSDLMVAFEQDIKMALYTLDRYHIEANLALVACDEYDIDKANLIDSVRQSDVAKRVNDHYIAVLFTFVDHIGARCALEKLVNQYKEYNLKGSLIALKKGETIESVCERMLEANRIIHDDVNNTIFDDSELL
;
A
#
# COMPACT_ATOMS: atom_id res chain seq x y z
N MET A 1 -0.01 -4.36 -17.72
CA MET A 1 0.06 -3.38 -16.62
C MET A 1 1.14 -2.34 -16.91
N LYS A 2 0.87 -1.05 -16.70
CA LYS A 2 1.93 -0.03 -16.69
C LYS A 2 2.81 -0.24 -15.46
N GLU A 3 4.11 -0.36 -15.64
CA GLU A 3 5.06 -0.55 -14.53
C GLU A 3 4.98 0.64 -13.55
N LEU A 4 4.81 0.33 -12.27
CA LEU A 4 4.80 1.32 -11.20
C LEU A 4 6.23 1.79 -10.94
N THR A 5 6.47 3.09 -11.04
CA THR A 5 7.80 3.65 -10.77
C THR A 5 7.88 4.30 -9.40
N LYS A 6 9.10 4.46 -8.88
CA LYS A 6 9.35 5.23 -7.66
C LYS A 6 8.80 6.66 -7.74
N SER A 7 8.93 7.28 -8.92
CA SER A 7 8.44 8.64 -9.15
C SER A 7 6.92 8.74 -9.04
N ASP A 8 6.18 7.73 -9.51
CA ASP A 8 4.72 7.70 -9.38
C ASP A 8 4.30 7.69 -7.89
N LEU A 9 4.97 6.88 -7.07
CA LEU A 9 4.72 6.82 -5.62
C LEU A 9 5.07 8.14 -4.92
N MET A 10 6.22 8.74 -5.25
CA MET A 10 6.63 10.01 -4.65
C MET A 10 5.63 11.12 -5.01
N VAL A 11 5.24 11.25 -6.28
CA VAL A 11 4.26 12.25 -6.71
C VAL A 11 2.92 12.09 -5.98
N ALA A 12 2.47 10.86 -5.75
CA ALA A 12 1.20 10.61 -5.08
C ALA A 12 1.26 10.83 -3.55
N PHE A 13 2.34 10.39 -2.89
CA PHE A 13 2.38 10.13 -1.44
C PHE A 13 3.55 10.78 -0.67
N GLU A 14 4.42 11.59 -1.28
CA GLU A 14 5.62 12.14 -0.61
C GLU A 14 5.29 12.84 0.72
N GLN A 15 4.30 13.73 0.74
CA GLN A 15 3.95 14.47 1.96
C GLN A 15 3.34 13.59 3.05
N ASP A 16 2.55 12.58 2.67
CA ASP A 16 1.92 11.67 3.63
C ASP A 16 2.94 10.71 4.24
N ILE A 17 3.86 10.17 3.42
CA ILE A 17 4.98 9.35 3.88
C ILE A 17 5.86 10.18 4.83
N LYS A 18 6.18 11.42 4.45
CA LYS A 18 6.96 12.33 5.29
C LYS A 18 6.29 12.56 6.65
N MET A 19 4.98 12.79 6.67
CA MET A 19 4.24 12.99 7.91
C MET A 19 4.18 11.71 8.75
N ALA A 20 3.97 10.55 8.12
CA ALA A 20 3.96 9.26 8.80
C ALA A 20 5.31 8.94 9.44
N LEU A 21 6.41 9.10 8.71
CA LEU A 21 7.77 8.90 9.22
C LEU A 21 8.09 9.86 10.37
N TYR A 22 7.74 11.15 10.23
CA TYR A 22 7.89 12.13 11.32
C TYR A 22 7.11 11.70 12.57
N THR A 23 5.88 11.23 12.40
CA THR A 23 5.03 10.81 13.51
C THR A 23 5.57 9.56 14.19
N LEU A 24 6.06 8.59 13.40
CA LEU A 24 6.70 7.38 13.88
C LEU A 24 7.95 7.69 14.72
N ASP A 25 8.82 8.56 14.21
CA ASP A 25 10.06 8.94 14.91
C ASP A 25 9.78 9.73 16.19
N ARG A 26 8.83 10.68 16.15
CA ARG A 26 8.59 11.60 17.26
C ARG A 26 7.68 11.03 18.34
N TYR A 27 6.65 10.28 17.94
CA TYR A 27 5.56 9.85 18.82
C TYR A 27 5.42 8.33 18.92
N HIS A 28 6.23 7.56 18.19
CA HIS A 28 6.17 6.09 18.18
C HIS A 28 4.81 5.56 17.71
N ILE A 29 4.15 6.32 16.83
CA ILE A 29 2.88 5.91 16.24
C ILE A 29 3.18 5.15 14.95
N GLU A 30 2.75 3.89 14.91
CA GLU A 30 2.91 3.03 13.76
C GLU A 30 2.06 3.50 12.57
N ALA A 31 2.61 3.28 11.38
CA ALA A 31 1.94 3.51 10.12
C ALA A 31 2.36 2.42 9.13
N ASN A 32 1.43 2.04 8.27
CA ASN A 32 1.63 1.00 7.27
C ASN A 32 1.22 1.53 5.91
N LEU A 33 2.07 1.33 4.91
CA LEU A 33 1.75 1.69 3.54
C LEU A 33 1.33 0.42 2.81
N ALA A 34 0.27 0.50 2.03
CA ALA A 34 -0.21 -0.57 1.18
C ALA A 34 -0.36 -0.12 -0.27
N LEU A 35 -0.16 -1.05 -1.18
CA LEU A 35 -0.56 -0.94 -2.59
C LEU A 35 -1.64 -1.96 -2.89
N VAL A 36 -2.65 -1.54 -3.64
CA VAL A 36 -3.62 -2.40 -4.28
C VAL A 36 -3.46 -2.25 -5.78
N ALA A 37 -3.30 -3.37 -6.47
CA ALA A 37 -3.05 -3.46 -7.90
C ALA A 37 -4.17 -4.23 -8.60
N CYS A 38 -4.52 -3.79 -9.81
CA CYS A 38 -5.37 -4.54 -10.73
C CYS A 38 -4.66 -4.70 -12.08
N ASP A 39 -4.28 -5.93 -12.42
CA ASP A 39 -3.51 -6.25 -13.63
C ASP A 39 -4.33 -6.12 -14.92
N GLU A 40 -5.63 -6.39 -14.83
CA GLU A 40 -6.53 -6.57 -15.99
C GLU A 40 -7.38 -5.34 -16.32
N TYR A 41 -7.70 -4.51 -15.34
CA TYR A 41 -8.67 -3.42 -15.48
C TYR A 41 -8.18 -2.10 -14.88
N ASP A 42 -8.89 -1.01 -15.22
CA ASP A 42 -8.76 0.25 -14.48
C ASP A 42 -9.28 0.05 -13.06
N ILE A 43 -8.45 0.38 -12.08
CA ILE A 43 -8.69 0.19 -10.66
C ILE A 43 -9.89 1.01 -10.14
N ASP A 44 -10.27 2.09 -10.85
CA ASP A 44 -11.45 2.89 -10.52
C ASP A 44 -12.77 2.11 -10.66
N LYS A 45 -12.81 1.06 -11.49
CA LYS A 45 -14.03 0.23 -11.63
C LYS A 45 -14.45 -0.45 -10.33
N ALA A 46 -13.52 -0.63 -9.41
CA ALA A 46 -13.75 -1.25 -8.13
C ALA A 46 -14.15 -0.24 -7.03
N ASN A 47 -14.21 1.08 -7.30
CA ASN A 47 -14.53 2.13 -6.31
C ASN A 47 -13.83 1.93 -4.95
N LEU A 48 -12.59 1.43 -4.96
CA LEU A 48 -11.92 0.91 -3.75
C LEU A 48 -11.63 2.02 -2.74
N ILE A 49 -11.39 3.25 -3.21
CA ILE A 49 -11.12 4.42 -2.34
C ILE A 49 -12.29 4.68 -1.39
N ASP A 50 -13.53 4.53 -1.84
CA ASP A 50 -14.73 4.74 -1.01
C ASP A 50 -14.88 3.69 0.09
N SER A 51 -14.16 2.57 -0.03
CA SER A 51 -14.16 1.47 0.94
C SER A 51 -13.04 1.60 1.98
N VAL A 52 -12.14 2.57 1.80
CA VAL A 52 -11.11 2.91 2.78
C VAL A 52 -11.71 3.77 3.89
N ARG A 53 -11.25 3.57 5.14
CA ARG A 53 -11.71 4.38 6.27
C ARG A 53 -11.31 5.84 6.07
N GLN A 54 -12.17 6.77 6.45
CA GLN A 54 -11.91 8.21 6.34
C GLN A 54 -10.66 8.70 7.10
N SER A 55 -10.21 7.95 8.11
CA SER A 55 -8.99 8.26 8.88
C SER A 55 -7.71 7.89 8.15
N ASP A 56 -7.79 7.00 7.15
CA ASP A 56 -6.65 6.56 6.36
C ASP A 56 -6.54 7.40 5.08
N VAL A 57 -5.33 7.49 4.52
CA VAL A 57 -5.09 8.25 3.29
C VAL A 57 -5.04 7.28 2.12
N ALA A 58 -6.03 7.33 1.23
CA ALA A 58 -6.04 6.57 -0.01
C ALA A 58 -5.92 7.49 -1.21
N LYS A 59 -5.03 7.16 -2.15
CA LYS A 59 -4.89 7.91 -3.41
C LYS A 59 -4.66 6.96 -4.58
N ARG A 60 -5.22 7.33 -5.73
CA ARG A 60 -4.89 6.74 -7.02
C ARG A 60 -3.46 7.13 -7.40
N VAL A 61 -2.64 6.15 -7.72
CA VAL A 61 -1.27 6.36 -8.21
C VAL A 61 -1.25 6.38 -9.73
N ASN A 62 -1.97 5.45 -10.36
CA ASN A 62 -2.25 5.44 -11.81
C ASN A 62 -3.49 4.57 -12.10
N ASP A 63 -3.73 4.21 -13.35
CA ASP A 63 -4.90 3.42 -13.79
C ASP A 63 -4.98 2.02 -13.18
N HIS A 64 -3.88 1.47 -12.69
CA HIS A 64 -3.81 0.10 -12.14
C HIS A 64 -3.56 0.06 -10.64
N TYR A 65 -3.28 1.21 -10.00
CA TYR A 65 -2.73 1.25 -8.65
C TYR A 65 -3.42 2.27 -7.76
N ILE A 66 -3.79 1.83 -6.57
CA ILE A 66 -4.17 2.68 -5.43
C ILE A 66 -3.17 2.41 -4.32
N ALA A 67 -2.67 3.47 -3.70
CA ALA A 67 -1.90 3.38 -2.47
C ALA A 67 -2.78 3.81 -1.29
N VAL A 68 -2.62 3.11 -0.17
CA VAL A 68 -3.33 3.37 1.08
C VAL A 68 -2.31 3.47 2.21
N LEU A 69 -2.30 4.58 2.92
CA LEU A 69 -1.53 4.76 4.14
C LEU A 69 -2.46 4.59 5.34
N PHE A 70 -2.31 3.46 6.02
CA PHE A 70 -3.01 3.16 7.27
C PHE A 70 -2.32 3.87 8.42
N THR A 71 -3.04 4.75 9.10
CA THR A 71 -2.51 5.54 10.21
C THR A 71 -3.17 5.13 11.52
N PHE A 72 -2.41 5.10 12.62
CA PHE A 72 -2.92 4.70 13.94
C PHE A 72 -3.47 3.26 14.00
N VAL A 73 -3.04 2.41 13.07
CA VAL A 73 -3.41 0.98 13.02
C VAL A 73 -2.12 0.18 13.07
N ASP A 74 -2.09 -0.83 13.93
CA ASP A 74 -0.99 -1.79 13.98
C ASP A 74 -0.89 -2.60 12.69
N HIS A 75 0.22 -3.29 12.51
CA HIS A 75 0.46 -4.03 11.28
C HIS A 75 -0.59 -5.11 11.01
N ILE A 76 -1.07 -5.79 12.06
CA ILE A 76 -2.12 -6.82 11.98
C ILE A 76 -3.44 -6.21 11.48
N GLY A 77 -3.85 -5.07 12.05
CA GLY A 77 -5.05 -4.36 11.64
C GLY A 77 -4.95 -3.84 10.20
N ALA A 78 -3.77 -3.37 9.79
CA ALA A 78 -3.50 -2.94 8.42
C ALA A 78 -3.62 -4.11 7.43
N ARG A 79 -3.08 -5.28 7.77
CA ARG A 79 -3.25 -6.53 6.99
C ARG A 79 -4.72 -6.90 6.84
N CYS A 80 -5.48 -6.93 7.93
CA CYS A 80 -6.91 -7.23 7.86
C CYS A 80 -7.70 -6.20 7.02
N ALA A 81 -7.29 -4.92 7.02
CA ALA A 81 -7.91 -3.90 6.20
C ALA A 81 -7.58 -4.11 4.71
N LEU A 82 -6.32 -4.40 4.38
CA LEU A 82 -5.90 -4.75 3.01
C LEU A 82 -6.61 -6.00 2.50
N GLU A 83 -6.71 -7.06 3.32
CA GLU A 83 -7.44 -8.28 3.00
C GLU A 83 -8.89 -8.00 2.63
N LYS A 84 -9.55 -7.08 3.34
CA LYS A 84 -10.92 -6.68 3.00
C LYS A 84 -10.99 -5.98 1.65
N LEU A 85 -10.09 -5.05 1.37
CA LEU A 85 -10.06 -4.32 0.10
C LEU A 85 -9.81 -5.26 -1.08
N VAL A 86 -8.81 -6.14 -0.97
CA VAL A 86 -8.44 -7.10 -2.03
C VAL A 86 -9.56 -8.11 -2.30
N ASN A 87 -10.27 -8.55 -1.25
CA ASN A 87 -11.33 -9.56 -1.39
C ASN A 87 -12.72 -8.98 -1.62
N GLN A 88 -12.90 -7.65 -1.60
CA GLN A 88 -14.20 -7.01 -1.74
C GLN A 88 -14.84 -7.30 -3.10
N TYR A 89 -14.01 -7.32 -4.15
CA TYR A 89 -14.43 -7.57 -5.52
C TYR A 89 -13.56 -8.66 -6.12
N LYS A 90 -13.90 -9.91 -5.79
CA LYS A 90 -13.13 -11.10 -6.20
C LYS A 90 -13.01 -11.23 -7.72
N GLU A 91 -13.96 -10.69 -8.47
CA GLU A 91 -13.97 -10.67 -9.93
C GLU A 91 -12.82 -9.87 -10.56
N TYR A 92 -12.18 -8.96 -9.82
CA TYR A 92 -11.09 -8.14 -10.33
C TYR A 92 -9.69 -8.68 -10.03
N ASN A 93 -9.60 -9.85 -9.36
CA ASN A 93 -8.33 -10.52 -9.04
C ASN A 93 -7.26 -9.56 -8.47
N LEU A 94 -7.68 -8.72 -7.53
CA LEU A 94 -6.81 -7.68 -6.97
C LEU A 94 -5.60 -8.31 -6.27
N LYS A 95 -4.46 -7.62 -6.35
CA LYS A 95 -3.25 -7.95 -5.62
C LYS A 95 -2.94 -6.85 -4.61
N GLY A 96 -2.45 -7.23 -3.44
CA GLY A 96 -2.12 -6.33 -2.35
C GLY A 96 -0.67 -6.48 -1.90
N SER A 97 0.00 -5.38 -1.59
CA SER A 97 1.31 -5.37 -0.94
C SER A 97 1.24 -4.48 0.29
N LEU A 98 1.76 -4.94 1.42
CA LEU A 98 1.78 -4.21 2.68
C LEU A 98 3.21 -4.10 3.21
N ILE A 99 3.61 -2.89 3.61
CA ILE A 99 4.86 -2.67 4.35
C ILE A 99 4.63 -1.86 5.63
N ALA A 100 5.31 -2.23 6.71
CA ALA A 100 5.42 -1.39 7.90
C ALA A 100 6.49 -0.30 7.71
N LEU A 101 6.16 0.95 8.07
CA LEU A 101 7.17 2.03 8.10
C LEU A 101 8.12 1.81 9.29
N LYS A 102 9.41 2.03 9.08
CA LYS A 102 10.47 1.84 10.08
C LYS A 102 11.11 3.18 10.44
N LYS A 103 11.57 3.29 11.69
CA LYS A 103 12.26 4.48 12.17
C LYS A 103 13.55 4.72 11.40
N GLY A 104 13.83 5.99 11.10
CA GLY A 104 15.02 6.40 10.35
C GLY A 104 15.00 6.07 8.86
N GLU A 105 13.87 5.61 8.31
CA GLU A 105 13.71 5.46 6.86
C GLU A 105 13.66 6.81 6.14
N THR A 106 14.09 6.80 4.87
CA THR A 106 13.85 7.91 3.96
C THR A 106 12.60 7.62 3.12
N ILE A 107 12.04 8.66 2.51
CA ILE A 107 10.90 8.49 1.60
C ILE A 107 11.29 7.56 0.44
N GLU A 108 12.50 7.70 -0.08
CA GLU A 108 13.04 6.85 -1.15
C GLU A 108 13.12 5.39 -0.72
N SER A 109 13.60 5.09 0.49
CA SER A 109 13.69 3.69 0.97
C SER A 109 12.32 3.06 1.15
N VAL A 110 11.33 3.82 1.63
CA VAL A 110 9.94 3.39 1.73
C VAL A 110 9.37 3.06 0.35
N CYS A 111 9.55 3.95 -0.63
CA CYS A 111 9.10 3.70 -1.99
C CYS A 111 9.79 2.48 -2.63
N GLU A 112 11.10 2.32 -2.43
CA GLU A 112 11.85 1.16 -2.96
C GLU A 112 11.36 -0.16 -2.36
N ARG A 113 11.16 -0.22 -1.05
CA ARG A 113 10.57 -1.39 -0.39
C ARG A 113 9.16 -1.69 -0.87
N MET A 114 8.36 -0.66 -1.11
CA MET A 114 7.00 -0.83 -1.62
C MET A 114 7.00 -1.40 -3.05
N LEU A 115 7.92 -0.93 -3.91
CA LEU A 115 8.09 -1.49 -5.26
C LEU A 115 8.56 -2.94 -5.21
N GLU A 116 9.47 -3.28 -4.31
CA GLU A 116 9.95 -4.64 -4.10
C GLU A 116 8.80 -5.56 -3.66
N ALA A 117 8.02 -5.14 -2.65
CA ALA A 117 6.84 -5.85 -2.17
C ALA A 117 5.80 -6.08 -3.28
N ASN A 118 5.60 -5.06 -4.13
CA ASN A 118 4.74 -5.14 -5.29
C ASN A 118 5.25 -6.15 -6.33
N ARG A 119 6.55 -6.11 -6.65
CA ARG A 119 7.16 -7.09 -7.56
C ARG A 119 6.94 -8.52 -7.06
N ILE A 120 7.20 -8.77 -5.78
CA ILE A 120 7.03 -10.09 -5.16
C ILE A 120 5.61 -10.61 -5.35
N ILE A 121 4.57 -9.81 -5.07
CA ILE A 121 3.19 -10.30 -5.19
C ILE A 121 2.77 -10.51 -6.65
N HIS A 122 3.34 -9.76 -7.60
CA HIS A 122 3.05 -10.00 -9.02
C HIS A 122 3.74 -11.27 -9.54
N ASP A 123 4.92 -11.61 -9.02
CA ASP A 123 5.64 -12.85 -9.34
C ASP A 123 5.02 -14.10 -8.67
N ASP A 124 4.30 -13.93 -7.55
CA ASP A 124 3.56 -15.00 -6.90
C ASP A 124 2.14 -15.15 -7.50
N VAL A 125 1.93 -16.25 -8.21
CA VAL A 125 0.64 -16.57 -8.84
C VAL A 125 -0.37 -17.20 -7.87
N ASN A 126 0.07 -17.68 -6.71
CA ASN A 126 -0.80 -18.37 -5.75
C ASN A 126 -1.27 -17.46 -4.61
N ASN A 127 -0.61 -16.33 -4.42
CA ASN A 127 -0.95 -15.35 -3.40
C ASN A 127 -1.57 -14.10 -4.00
N THR A 128 -2.50 -13.50 -3.26
CA THR A 128 -3.12 -12.21 -3.57
C THR A 128 -2.61 -11.09 -2.69
N ILE A 129 -1.94 -11.41 -1.58
CA ILE A 129 -1.37 -10.42 -0.65
C ILE A 129 0.05 -10.80 -0.29
N PHE A 130 0.94 -9.82 -0.35
CA PHE A 130 2.26 -9.87 0.26
C PHE A 130 2.31 -8.94 1.48
N ASP A 131 2.92 -9.43 2.55
CA ASP A 131 3.05 -8.76 3.85
C ASP A 131 4.51 -8.84 4.30
N ASP A 132 5.15 -7.69 4.50
CA ASP A 132 6.57 -7.62 4.83
C ASP A 132 6.91 -7.93 6.30
N SER A 133 5.92 -8.10 7.18
CA SER A 133 6.16 -8.60 8.54
C SER A 133 6.67 -10.04 8.55
N GLU A 134 6.46 -10.79 7.46
CA GLU A 134 7.02 -12.13 7.28
C GLU A 134 8.55 -12.11 7.02
N LEU A 135 9.15 -10.94 6.81
CA LEU A 135 10.59 -10.75 6.56
C LEU A 135 11.37 -10.18 7.77
N LEU A 136 10.70 -9.93 8.91
CA LEU A 136 11.28 -9.38 10.15
C LEU A 136 11.46 -10.46 11.23
#